data_AF-A0A9X8ZXN0-F1
#
_entry.id   AF-A0A9X8ZXN0-F1
#
_cell.length_a   1.000
_cell.length_b   1.000
_cell.length_c   1.000
_cell.angle_alpha   90.00
_cell.angle_beta   90.00
_cell.angle_gamma   90.00
#
_symmetry.space_group_name_H-M   'P 1'
#
loop_
_entity.id
_entity.type
_entity.pdbx_description
1 polymer ?
#
loop_
_entity_poly.entity_id
_entity_poly.type
_entity_poly.pdbx_seq_one_letter_code
_entity_poly.pdbx_strand_id
1 'polypeptide(L)' 'MDYVIKDYWQDVWNYSFIITKDPHLSDDITQDVFIKVFKNWNSFRKESSIKTWILKITRNTAINYLKSSYFKRISLIG' A
#
# COMPACT_ATOMS: atom_id res chain seq x y z
N MET A 1 -9.58 -12.35 8.03
CA MET A 1 -8.57 -12.02 7.02
C MET A 1 -9.24 -11.45 5.80
N ASP A 2 -10.13 -12.21 5.17
CA ASP A 2 -10.87 -11.78 3.98
C ASP A 2 -11.76 -10.57 4.22
N TYR A 3 -12.30 -10.40 5.44
CA TYR A 3 -13.08 -9.21 5.79
C TYR A 3 -12.23 -7.93 5.74
N VAL A 4 -10.99 -7.95 6.25
CA VAL A 4 -10.09 -6.78 6.22
C VAL A 4 -9.73 -6.42 4.79
N ILE A 5 -9.44 -7.43 3.95
CA ILE A 5 -9.18 -7.20 2.52
C ILE A 5 -10.42 -6.56 1.90
N LYS A 6 -11.59 -7.20 2.02
CA LYS A 6 -12.82 -6.75 1.40
C LYS A 6 -13.21 -5.32 1.84
N ASP A 7 -13.07 -5.01 3.12
CA ASP A 7 -13.50 -3.73 3.69
C ASP A 7 -12.54 -2.58 3.35
N TYR A 8 -11.25 -2.86 3.14
CA TYR A 8 -10.23 -1.82 2.93
C TYR A 8 -9.54 -1.85 1.57
N TRP A 9 -9.83 -2.83 0.71
CA TRP A 9 -9.18 -2.98 -0.60
C TRP A 9 -9.27 -1.69 -1.42
N GLN A 10 -10.50 -1.17 -1.59
CA GLN A 10 -10.73 0.02 -2.38
C GLN A 10 -10.06 1.27 -1.78
N ASP A 11 -10.06 1.40 -0.46
CA ASP A 11 -9.39 2.51 0.23
C ASP A 11 -7.87 2.48 -0.01
N VAL A 12 -7.26 1.30 0.12
CA VAL A 12 -5.82 1.09 -0.12
C VAL A 12 -5.46 1.34 -1.57
N TRP A 13 -6.26 0.82 -2.50
CA TRP A 13 -6.05 0.98 -3.93
C TRP A 13 -6.16 2.45 -4.34
N ASN A 14 -7.24 3.13 -3.94
CA ASN A 14 -7.45 4.54 -4.22
C ASN A 14 -6.30 5.38 -3.66
N TYR A 15 -5.85 5.09 -2.44
CA TYR A 15 -4.78 5.86 -1.83
C TYR A 15 -3.43 5.63 -2.51
N SER A 16 -3.15 4.40 -2.92
CA SER A 16 -1.98 4.07 -3.75
C SER A 16 -2.03 4.83 -5.07
N PHE A 17 -3.17 4.81 -5.76
CA PHE A 17 -3.36 5.50 -7.04
C PHE A 17 -3.22 7.03 -6.94
N ILE A 18 -3.70 7.63 -5.84
CA ILE A 18 -3.50 9.06 -5.59
C ILE A 18 -2.00 9.40 -5.52
N ILE A 19 -1.18 8.51 -4.96
CA ILE A 19 0.27 8.71 -4.79
C ILE A 19 1.03 8.39 -6.08
N THR A 20 0.71 7.30 -6.76
CA THR A 20 1.48 6.80 -7.90
C THR A 20 1.02 7.33 -9.25
N LYS A 21 -0.26 7.65 -9.38
CA LYS A 21 -0.94 7.98 -10.65
C LYS A 21 -0.82 6.89 -11.72
N ASP A 22 -0.54 5.66 -11.31
CA ASP A 22 -0.38 4.49 -12.18
C ASP A 22 -1.28 3.34 -11.65
N PRO A 23 -2.27 2.88 -12.43
CA PRO A 23 -3.16 1.79 -12.02
C PRO A 23 -2.44 0.46 -11.76
N HIS A 24 -1.50 0.07 -12.62
CA HIS A 24 -0.77 -1.19 -12.50
C HIS A 24 0.11 -1.19 -11.24
N LEU A 25 0.81 -0.08 -11.02
CA LEU A 25 1.60 0.09 -9.81
C LEU A 25 0.71 0.13 -8.55
N SER A 26 -0.52 0.66 -8.68
CA SER A 26 -1.48 0.68 -7.57
C SER A 26 -1.98 -0.72 -7.22
N ASP A 27 -2.21 -1.58 -8.19
CA ASP A 27 -2.54 -2.99 -7.97
C ASP A 27 -1.41 -3.70 -7.22
N ASP A 28 -0.17 -3.54 -7.70
CA ASP A 28 1.02 -4.15 -7.09
C ASP A 28 1.20 -3.69 -5.64
N ILE A 29 1.17 -2.37 -5.40
CA ILE A 29 1.30 -1.81 -4.05
C ILE A 29 0.18 -2.31 -3.15
N THR A 30 -1.06 -2.38 -3.64
CA THR A 30 -2.21 -2.82 -2.84
C THR A 30 -2.00 -4.24 -2.32
N GLN A 31 -1.58 -5.15 -3.20
CA GLN A 31 -1.26 -6.52 -2.81
C GLN A 31 -0.15 -6.55 -1.75
N ASP A 32 0.92 -5.79 -1.99
CA ASP A 32 2.10 -5.73 -1.14
C ASP A 32 1.80 -5.16 0.25
N VAL A 33 0.88 -4.19 0.32
CA VAL A 33 0.34 -3.63 1.56
C VAL A 33 -0.41 -4.68 2.36
N PHE A 34 -1.31 -5.44 1.74
CA PHE A 34 -2.05 -6.47 2.48
C PHE A 34 -1.14 -7.58 3.00
N ILE A 35 -0.12 -8.00 2.22
CA ILE A 35 0.92 -8.91 2.71
C ILE A 35 1.60 -8.36 3.97
N LYS A 36 1.99 -7.07 3.98
CA LYS A 36 2.61 -6.41 5.14
C LYS A 36 1.66 -6.28 6.31
N VAL A 37 0.40 -5.96 6.06
CA VAL A 37 -0.66 -5.91 7.07
C VAL A 37 -0.78 -7.26 7.77
N PHE A 38 -0.78 -8.36 7.03
CA PHE A 38 -0.85 -9.71 7.63
C PHE A 38 0.39 -10.07 8.43
N LYS A 39 1.58 -9.83 7.86
CA LYS A 39 2.85 -10.09 8.57
C LYS A 39 2.97 -9.30 9.87
N ASN A 40 2.36 -8.12 9.93
CA ASN A 40 2.43 -7.23 11.09
C ASN A 40 1.13 -7.18 11.91
N TRP A 41 0.15 -8.06 11.66
CA TRP A 41 -1.17 -7.99 12.29
C TRP A 41 -1.09 -8.01 13.83
N ASN A 42 -0.24 -8.88 14.37
CA ASN A 42 -0.03 -9.01 15.83
C ASN A 42 0.70 -7.81 16.44
N SER A 43 1.28 -6.93 15.63
CA SER A 43 1.95 -5.70 16.10
C SER A 43 0.99 -4.51 16.20
N PHE A 44 -0.26 -4.66 15.76
CA PHE A 44 -1.24 -3.58 15.82
C PHE A 44 -1.68 -3.31 17.28
N ARG A 45 -1.17 -2.22 17.85
CA ARG A 45 -1.36 -1.83 19.26
C ARG A 45 -2.72 -1.18 19.57
N LYS A 46 -3.62 -1.05 18.60
CA LYS A 46 -4.94 -0.39 18.74
C LYS A 46 -4.90 1.08 19.21
N GLU A 47 -3.75 1.74 19.07
CA GLU A 47 -3.56 3.18 19.35
C GLU A 47 -4.18 4.09 18.26
N SER A 48 -4.67 3.49 17.17
CA SER A 48 -5.37 4.16 16.08
C SER A 48 -6.42 3.23 15.49
N SER A 49 -7.28 3.74 14.59
CA SER A 49 -8.21 2.86 13.86
C SER A 49 -7.45 1.90 12.94
N ILE A 50 -8.05 0.73 12.66
CA ILE A 50 -7.48 -0.24 11.71
C ILE A 50 -7.25 0.43 10.34
N LYS A 51 -8.21 1.25 9.87
CA LYS A 51 -8.09 2.02 8.63
C LYS A 51 -6.87 2.93 8.65
N THR A 52 -6.67 3.71 9.71
CA THR A 52 -5.51 4.60 9.86
C THR A 52 -4.19 3.82 9.81
N TRP A 53 -4.13 2.69 10.50
CA TRP A 53 -2.94 1.85 10.53
C TRP A 53 -2.63 1.23 9.17
N ILE A 54 -3.64 0.71 8.45
CA ILE A 54 -3.49 0.19 7.09
C ILE A 54 -3.02 1.30 6.13
N LEU A 55 -3.66 2.48 6.14
CA LEU A 55 -3.29 3.59 5.25
C LEU A 55 -1.88 4.12 5.54
N LYS A 56 -1.38 4.02 6.78
CA LYS A 56 0.03 4.31 7.11
C LYS A 56 0.98 3.34 6.40
N ILE A 57 0.66 2.05 6.38
CA ILE A 57 1.42 1.03 5.64
C ILE A 57 1.36 1.28 4.13
N THR A 58 0.17 1.64 3.61
CA THR A 58 -0.03 2.04 2.21
C THR A 58 0.88 3.18 1.81
N ARG A 59 0.83 4.29 2.54
CA ARG A 59 1.66 5.48 2.28
C ARG A 59 3.14 5.13 2.26
N ASN A 60 3.61 4.40 3.27
CA ASN A 60 5.03 4.02 3.35
C ASN A 60 5.45 3.11 2.19
N THR A 61 4.59 2.16 1.81
CA THR A 61 4.86 1.25 0.69
C THR A 61 4.91 2.03 -0.62
N ALA A 62 3.90 2.83 -0.93
CA ALA A 62 3.85 3.61 -2.16
C ALA A 62 5.03 4.58 -2.30
N ILE A 63 5.39 5.30 -1.23
CA ILE A 63 6.55 6.20 -1.24
C ILE A 63 7.85 5.42 -1.46
N ASN A 64 8.01 4.24 -0.87
CA ASN A 64 9.19 3.42 -1.06
C ASN A 64 9.31 2.91 -2.51
N TYR A 65 8.19 2.52 -3.13
CA TYR A 65 8.15 2.16 -4.55
C TYR A 65 8.63 3.33 -5.43
N LEU A 66 8.09 4.54 -5.23
CA LEU A 66 8.51 5.73 -5.99
C LEU A 66 9.96 6.15 -5.75
N LYS A 67 10.49 5.93 -4.54
CA LYS A 67 11.88 6.25 -4.20
C LYS A 67 12.87 5.23 -4.73
N SER A 68 12.43 3.99 -4.96
CA SER A 68 13.30 2.92 -5.44
C SER A 68 13.98 3.33 -6.75
N SER A 69 15.30 3.27 -6.75
CA SER A 69 16.15 3.56 -7.93
C SER A 69 15.83 2.63 -9.09
N TYR A 70 15.27 1.44 -8.83
CA TYR A 70 14.72 0.55 -9.84
C TYR A 70 13.55 1.18 -10.61
N PHE A 71 12.61 1.79 -9.87
CA PHE A 71 11.43 2.46 -10.46
C PHE A 71 11.82 3.72 -11.23
N LYS A 72 12.72 4.55 -10.67
CA LYS A 72 13.27 5.72 -11.37
C LYS A 72 13.94 5.34 -12.69
N ARG A 73 14.64 4.20 -12.72
CA ARG A 73 15.35 3.75 -13.93
C ARG A 73 14.39 3.24 -15.00
N ILE A 74 13.30 2.56 -14.63
CA ILE A 74 12.27 2.09 -15.59
C ILE A 74 11.50 3.27 -16.18
N SER A 75 11.09 4.26 -15.37
CA SER A 75 10.36 5.43 -15.87
C SER A 75 11.20 6.37 -16.76
N LEU A 76 12.53 6.26 -16.76
CA LEU A 76 13.42 7.05 -17.63
C LEU A 76 13.68 6.38 -19.00
N ILE A 77 13.31 5.10 -19.16
CA ILE A 77 13.55 4.31 -20.38
C ILE A 77 12.26 4.13 -21.19
N GLY A 78 11.12 4.59 -20.66
CA GLY A 78 9.81 4.58 -21.33
C GLY A 78 9.46 5.90 -21.98
#